data_AF-A0A6C0HGU7-F1
#
_entry.id   AF-A0A6C0HGU7-F1
#
_cell.length_a   1.000
_cell.length_b   1.000
_cell.length_c   1.000
_cell.angle_alpha   90.00
_cell.angle_beta   90.00
_cell.angle_gamma   90.00
#
_symmetry.space_group_name_H-M   'P 1'
#
loop_
_entity.id
_entity.type
_entity.pdbx_description
1 polymer ?
#
loop_
_entity_poly.entity_id
_entity_poly.type
_entity_poly.pdbx_seq_one_letter_code
_entity_poly.pdbx_strand_id
1 'polypeptide(L)'
;MAKKCIPGVICIENMTLFILLLVIGLVIYMIYSQQKYNSQQNTTEPSKIVVIQQPTLGGIATRRNDSFNDPYSPPLKDDGYYHPRDSSDVRGIPVNIETRGSGMSYQQVGILTPTNGGGDALILPLMGRKWMNGRDKWQYYTMANGMSNISAKLPLSVNGKSCTGEYGCNEIQNGDTVYVEGYKTTFSATVYENGTFSYIPYL
;
A
#
# COMPACT_ATOMS: atom_id res chain seq x y z
N MET A 1 28.61 56.97 -49.02
CA MET A 1 27.44 56.78 -49.90
C MET A 1 26.78 55.47 -49.49
N ALA A 2 25.61 55.52 -48.86
CA ALA A 2 24.93 54.32 -48.38
C ALA A 2 24.43 53.51 -49.59
N LYS A 3 24.90 52.26 -49.75
CA LYS A 3 24.37 51.33 -50.74
C LYS A 3 22.99 50.87 -50.24
N LYS A 4 21.95 51.62 -50.58
CA LYS A 4 20.57 51.18 -50.36
C LYS A 4 20.21 50.12 -51.39
N CYS A 5 19.65 49.03 -50.89
CA CYS A 5 19.15 47.93 -51.69
C CYS A 5 17.80 48.25 -52.31
N ILE A 6 17.56 47.69 -53.49
CA ILE A 6 16.31 47.81 -54.23
C ILE A 6 15.21 47.12 -53.38
N PRO A 7 14.05 47.77 -53.15
CA PRO A 7 12.98 47.19 -52.35
C PRO A 7 12.46 45.91 -53.01
N GLY A 8 12.44 44.81 -52.24
CA GLY A 8 11.97 43.49 -52.71
C GLY A 8 13.05 42.43 -52.90
N VAL A 9 14.34 42.74 -52.67
CA VAL A 9 15.45 41.77 -52.73
C VAL A 9 16.23 41.76 -51.42
N ILE A 10 16.49 40.58 -50.86
CA ILE A 10 17.27 40.40 -49.64
C ILE A 10 18.72 40.79 -49.94
N CYS A 11 19.21 41.85 -49.30
CA CYS A 11 20.62 42.20 -49.39
C CYS A 11 21.46 41.41 -48.40
N ILE A 12 22.33 40.57 -48.97
CA ILE A 12 23.38 39.88 -48.24
C ILE A 12 24.53 40.87 -48.04
N GLU A 13 24.53 41.50 -46.87
CA GLU A 13 25.69 42.18 -46.30
C GLU A 13 26.31 41.22 -45.28
N ASN A 14 27.62 41.31 -45.02
CA ASN A 14 28.29 40.36 -44.11
C ASN A 14 27.65 40.35 -42.70
N MET A 15 27.03 41.46 -42.29
CA MET A 15 26.28 41.60 -41.04
C MET A 15 24.90 40.91 -41.08
N THR A 16 24.16 40.99 -42.20
CA THR A 16 22.86 40.30 -42.33
C THR A 16 23.04 38.79 -42.45
N LEU A 17 24.14 38.33 -43.06
CA LEU A 17 24.52 36.91 -43.13
C LEU A 17 24.84 36.34 -41.73
N PHE A 18 25.58 37.09 -40.90
CA PHE A 18 25.87 36.68 -39.52
C PHE A 18 24.61 36.56 -38.67
N ILE A 19 23.68 37.52 -38.78
CA ILE A 19 22.39 37.47 -38.07
C ILE A 19 21.56 36.26 -38.52
N LEU A 20 21.55 35.97 -39.83
CA LEU A 20 20.80 34.83 -40.38
C LEU A 20 21.36 33.49 -39.87
N LEU A 21 22.69 33.34 -39.76
CA LEU A 21 23.32 32.15 -39.16
C LEU A 21 22.99 31.99 -37.67
N LEU A 22 22.94 33.08 -36.91
CA LEU A 22 22.55 33.05 -35.50
C LEU A 22 21.10 32.59 -35.31
N VAL A 23 20.18 33.07 -36.15
CA VAL A 23 18.77 32.65 -36.13
C VAL A 23 18.63 31.19 -36.51
N ILE A 24 19.33 30.71 -37.54
CA ILE A 24 19.33 29.28 -37.92
C ILE A 24 19.87 28.41 -36.77
N GLY A 25 20.95 28.83 -36.10
CA GLY A 25 21.51 28.10 -34.96
C GLY A 25 20.51 27.98 -33.80
N LEU A 26 19.76 29.04 -33.48
CA LEU A 26 18.71 29.01 -32.46
C LEU A 26 17.55 28.08 -32.84
N VAL A 27 17.14 28.07 -34.11
CA VAL A 27 16.09 27.16 -34.59
C VAL A 27 16.54 25.70 -34.51
N ILE A 28 17.77 25.39 -34.92
CA ILE A 28 18.35 24.03 -34.80
C ILE A 28 18.41 23.59 -33.33
N TYR A 29 18.83 24.50 -32.43
CA TYR A 29 18.87 24.21 -31.00
C TYR A 29 17.47 23.91 -30.43
N MET A 30 16.45 24.67 -30.81
CA MET A 30 15.07 24.39 -30.38
C MET A 30 14.57 23.03 -30.89
N ILE A 31 14.84 22.68 -32.15
CA ILE A 31 14.47 21.36 -32.71
C ILE A 31 15.16 20.23 -31.93
N TYR A 32 16.46 20.37 -31.64
CA TYR A 32 17.20 19.38 -30.86
C TYR A 32 16.66 19.23 -29.43
N SER A 33 16.27 20.34 -28.80
CA SER A 33 15.67 20.34 -27.46
C SER A 33 14.30 19.65 -27.41
N GLN A 34 13.47 19.84 -28.45
CA GLN A 34 12.17 19.16 -28.57
C GLN A 34 12.33 17.65 -28.79
N GLN A 35 13.33 17.23 -29.57
CA GLN A 35 13.58 15.81 -29.80
C GLN A 35 13.99 15.08 -28.50
N LYS A 36 14.76 15.74 -27.63
CA LYS A 36 15.15 15.17 -26.32
C LYS A 36 13.95 15.06 -25.37
N TYR A 37 13.00 15.99 -25.43
CA TYR A 37 11.79 15.96 -24.61
C TYR A 37 10.82 14.84 -25.05
N ASN A 38 10.67 14.62 -26.36
CA ASN A 38 9.80 13.58 -26.90
C ASN A 38 10.35 12.15 -26.71
N SER A 39 11.66 11.96 -26.60
CA SER A 39 12.26 10.65 -26.31
C SER A 39 12.00 10.14 -24.89
N GLN A 40 11.54 10.97 -23.95
CA GLN A 40 11.18 10.53 -22.59
C GLN A 40 9.70 10.16 -22.42
N GLN A 41 8.83 10.37 -23.42
CA GLN A 41 7.40 10.04 -23.31
C GLN A 41 6.96 8.79 -24.10
N ASN A 42 7.86 8.14 -24.82
CA ASN A 42 7.57 6.90 -25.57
C ASN A 42 8.18 5.67 -24.88
N THR A 43 7.81 5.44 -23.63
CA THR A 43 7.86 4.11 -23.03
C THR A 43 6.44 3.71 -22.62
N THR A 44 5.52 3.76 -23.57
CA THR A 44 4.40 2.83 -23.56
C THR A 44 4.98 1.46 -23.85
N GLU A 45 5.25 0.70 -22.79
CA GLU A 45 5.40 -0.75 -22.85
C GLU A 45 4.34 -1.29 -23.83
N PRO A 46 4.71 -2.07 -24.86
CA PRO A 46 3.71 -2.78 -25.63
C PRO A 46 2.92 -3.62 -24.63
N SER A 47 1.60 -3.48 -24.62
CA SER A 47 0.71 -4.37 -23.88
C SER A 47 1.00 -5.79 -24.33
N LYS A 48 1.90 -6.46 -23.63
CA LYS A 48 2.04 -7.90 -23.68
C LYS A 48 0.68 -8.38 -23.23
N ILE A 49 -0.13 -8.82 -24.18
CA ILE A 49 -1.28 -9.66 -23.90
C ILE A 49 -0.67 -10.92 -23.31
N VAL A 50 -0.49 -10.90 -21.99
CA VAL A 50 -0.33 -12.11 -21.22
C VAL A 50 -1.68 -12.77 -21.35
N VAL A 51 -1.77 -13.77 -22.23
CA VAL A 51 -2.77 -14.82 -22.07
C VAL A 51 -2.45 -15.42 -20.71
N ILE A 52 -3.12 -14.90 -19.68
CA ILE A 52 -3.21 -15.57 -18.40
C ILE A 52 -3.92 -16.87 -18.78
N GLN A 53 -3.15 -17.96 -18.91
CA GLN A 53 -3.73 -19.26 -18.67
C GLN A 53 -4.34 -19.13 -17.29
N GLN A 54 -5.66 -19.01 -17.24
CA GLN A 54 -6.40 -19.17 -16.01
C GLN A 54 -5.85 -20.48 -15.44
N PRO A 55 -5.22 -20.46 -14.25
CA PRO A 55 -4.85 -21.70 -13.62
C PRO A 55 -6.16 -22.47 -13.56
N THR A 56 -6.17 -23.64 -14.22
CA THR A 56 -7.24 -24.60 -14.05
C THR A 56 -7.50 -24.64 -12.56
N LEU A 57 -8.77 -24.44 -12.21
CA LEU A 57 -9.28 -24.44 -10.85
C LEU A 57 -9.10 -25.86 -10.28
N GLY A 58 -7.86 -26.32 -10.12
CA GLY A 58 -7.48 -27.44 -9.30
C GLY A 58 -7.82 -27.01 -7.88
N GLY A 59 -8.74 -27.74 -7.26
CA GLY A 59 -9.40 -27.37 -6.02
C GLY A 59 -8.49 -26.65 -5.05
N ILE A 60 -8.81 -25.38 -4.79
CA ILE A 60 -8.23 -24.52 -3.75
C ILE A 60 -8.71 -25.06 -2.39
N ALA A 61 -8.26 -26.26 -2.03
CA ALA A 61 -8.66 -26.93 -0.81
C ALA A 61 -7.49 -27.18 0.15
N THR A 62 -6.29 -26.63 -0.11
CA THR A 62 -5.08 -26.95 0.70
C THR A 62 -4.26 -25.76 1.19
N ARG A 63 -4.74 -24.50 1.08
CA ARG A 63 -4.09 -23.35 1.74
C ARG A 63 -5.08 -22.57 2.61
N ARG A 64 -5.57 -23.21 3.67
CA ARG A 64 -6.51 -22.63 4.63
C ARG A 64 -5.92 -21.62 5.62
N ASN A 65 -4.66 -21.17 5.48
CA ASN A 65 -4.01 -20.22 6.40
C ASN A 65 -2.80 -19.51 5.76
N ASP A 66 -2.94 -18.93 4.56
CA ASP A 66 -1.86 -18.12 3.99
C ASP A 66 -1.81 -16.74 4.67
N SER A 67 -1.10 -16.65 5.79
CA SER A 67 -1.02 -15.39 6.56
C SER A 67 -0.37 -14.24 5.80
N PHE A 68 0.41 -14.54 4.77
CA PHE A 68 1.03 -13.51 3.94
C PHE A 68 0.01 -12.88 2.99
N ASN A 69 -0.83 -13.68 2.36
CA ASN A 69 -1.80 -13.20 1.36
C ASN A 69 -3.16 -12.82 1.94
N ASP A 70 -3.54 -13.31 3.12
CA ASP A 70 -4.84 -13.02 3.75
C ASP A 70 -4.74 -11.88 4.79
N PRO A 71 -5.36 -10.71 4.54
CA PRO A 71 -5.44 -9.60 5.49
C PRO A 71 -6.33 -9.86 6.72
N TYR A 72 -7.16 -10.89 6.72
CA TYR A 72 -8.03 -11.20 7.85
C TYR A 72 -7.43 -12.24 8.79
N SER A 73 -6.35 -12.90 8.36
CA SER A 73 -5.60 -13.82 9.17
C SER A 73 -4.67 -13.12 10.18
N PRO A 74 -4.46 -13.70 11.38
CA PRO A 74 -3.52 -13.19 12.37
C PRO A 74 -2.08 -13.07 11.86
N PRO A 75 -1.33 -12.03 12.29
CA PRO A 75 0.13 -11.95 12.11
C PRO A 75 0.88 -12.85 13.10
N LEU A 76 0.46 -14.11 13.24
CA LEU A 76 1.14 -15.09 14.08
C LEU A 76 2.25 -15.76 13.28
N LYS A 77 3.40 -15.99 13.94
CA LYS A 77 4.47 -16.79 13.38
C LYS A 77 4.01 -18.25 13.33
N ASP A 78 4.24 -18.92 12.21
CA ASP A 78 4.16 -20.37 12.14
C ASP A 78 5.56 -20.94 12.42
N ASP A 79 5.70 -21.65 13.54
CA ASP A 79 6.95 -22.30 13.93
C ASP A 79 7.17 -23.62 13.17
N GLY A 80 6.24 -24.03 12.30
CA GLY A 80 6.32 -25.25 11.48
C GLY A 80 6.22 -26.55 12.29
N TYR A 81 6.07 -26.44 13.62
CA TYR A 81 5.84 -27.55 14.54
C TYR A 81 4.38 -28.04 14.50
N TYR A 82 3.48 -27.20 13.99
CA TYR A 82 2.06 -27.53 13.83
C TYR A 82 1.80 -27.98 12.41
N HIS A 83 1.53 -29.28 12.27
CA HIS A 83 1.14 -29.85 10.99
C HIS A 83 -0.28 -29.38 10.63
N PRO A 84 -0.53 -28.95 9.38
CA PRO A 84 -1.87 -28.63 8.92
C PRO A 84 -2.82 -29.81 9.14
N ARG A 85 -4.11 -29.51 9.38
CA ARG A 85 -5.17 -30.53 9.55
C ARG A 85 -5.29 -31.47 8.33
N ASP A 86 -4.84 -31.00 7.17
CA ASP A 86 -4.86 -31.73 5.89
C ASP A 86 -3.54 -32.48 5.63
N SER A 87 -2.59 -32.50 6.58
CA SER A 87 -1.38 -33.31 6.46
C SER A 87 -1.69 -34.76 6.82
N SER A 88 -1.12 -35.72 6.09
CA SER A 88 -1.22 -37.15 6.40
C SER A 88 -0.39 -37.58 7.62
N ASP A 89 0.17 -36.63 8.37
CA ASP A 89 0.98 -36.91 9.56
C ASP A 89 0.09 -37.17 10.77
N VAL A 90 0.20 -38.38 11.33
CA VAL A 90 -0.52 -38.84 12.53
C VAL A 90 -0.20 -38.00 13.77
N ARG A 91 0.88 -37.19 13.74
CA ARG A 91 1.26 -36.26 14.82
C ARG A 91 0.46 -34.95 14.82
N GLY A 92 -0.49 -34.76 13.89
CA GLY A 92 -1.38 -33.60 13.80
C GLY A 92 -2.43 -33.48 14.90
N ILE A 93 -2.02 -33.66 16.16
CA ILE A 93 -2.91 -33.50 17.32
C ILE A 93 -3.26 -32.02 17.42
N PRO A 94 -4.55 -31.63 17.38
CA PRO A 94 -4.93 -30.24 17.53
C PRO A 94 -4.62 -29.76 18.96
N VAL A 95 -3.61 -28.92 19.10
CA VAL A 95 -3.32 -28.19 20.34
C VAL A 95 -4.15 -26.90 20.33
N ASN A 96 -4.67 -26.48 21.47
CA ASN A 96 -5.56 -25.32 21.62
C ASN A 96 -6.88 -25.42 20.82
N ILE A 97 -7.61 -26.53 20.95
CA ILE A 97 -9.01 -26.58 20.54
C ILE A 97 -9.79 -25.60 21.43
N GLU A 98 -10.29 -24.52 20.83
CA GLU A 98 -11.10 -23.53 21.53
C GLU A 98 -12.38 -24.20 22.05
N THR A 99 -12.50 -24.35 23.36
CA THR A 99 -13.70 -24.90 24.03
C THR A 99 -14.79 -23.84 24.27
N ARG A 100 -14.50 -22.59 23.91
CA ARG A 100 -15.37 -21.41 23.99
C ARG A 100 -15.34 -20.70 22.63
N GLY A 101 -16.17 -19.67 22.45
CA GLY A 101 -16.24 -18.93 21.18
C GLY A 101 -14.84 -18.59 20.64
N SER A 102 -14.60 -18.96 19.39
CA SER A 102 -13.33 -18.74 18.68
C SER A 102 -13.13 -17.26 18.38
N GLY A 103 -11.96 -16.71 18.68
CA GLY A 103 -11.67 -15.29 18.42
C GLY A 103 -12.11 -14.88 17.01
N MET A 104 -12.72 -13.70 16.85
CA MET A 104 -13.18 -13.26 15.52
C MET A 104 -11.99 -13.13 14.55
N SER A 105 -12.24 -13.23 13.25
CA SER A 105 -11.22 -12.87 12.24
C SER A 105 -10.83 -11.40 12.41
N TYR A 106 -9.62 -11.04 11.98
CA TYR A 106 -9.30 -9.62 11.88
C TYR A 106 -10.22 -8.96 10.87
N GLN A 107 -10.45 -7.68 11.06
CA GLN A 107 -11.18 -6.81 10.14
C GLN A 107 -10.55 -5.43 10.20
N GLN A 108 -10.76 -4.63 9.16
CA GLN A 108 -10.36 -3.24 9.20
C GLN A 108 -11.32 -2.49 10.12
N VAL A 109 -10.79 -1.91 11.19
CA VAL A 109 -11.56 -1.14 12.19
C VAL A 109 -11.32 0.36 12.05
N GLY A 110 -10.36 0.79 11.24
CA GLY A 110 -10.06 2.20 11.05
C GLY A 110 -8.83 2.46 10.21
N ILE A 111 -8.28 3.66 10.38
CA ILE A 111 -7.04 4.12 9.76
C ILE A 111 -6.13 4.80 10.79
N LEU A 112 -4.83 4.79 10.52
CA LEU A 112 -3.79 5.44 11.30
C LEU A 112 -3.15 6.55 10.47
N THR A 113 -3.07 7.74 11.07
CA THR A 113 -2.44 8.92 10.47
C THR A 113 -1.27 9.39 11.35
N PRO A 114 -0.10 9.75 10.80
CA PRO A 114 1.07 10.11 11.59
C PRO A 114 0.79 11.36 12.44
N THR A 115 1.15 11.33 13.73
CA THR A 115 0.92 12.46 14.65
C THR A 115 1.92 13.60 14.42
N ASN A 116 3.16 13.27 14.05
CA ASN A 116 4.24 14.23 13.90
C ASN A 116 4.45 14.64 12.45
N GLY A 117 3.47 15.30 11.81
CA GLY A 117 3.61 16.13 10.59
C GLY A 117 4.39 15.54 9.40
N GLY A 118 4.68 14.25 9.41
CA GLY A 118 5.55 13.54 8.48
C GLY A 118 4.77 13.14 7.25
N GLY A 119 4.25 14.15 6.55
CA GLY A 119 3.49 14.04 5.32
C GLY A 119 2.11 13.40 5.49
N ASP A 120 1.08 14.11 5.05
CA ASP A 120 -0.29 13.62 4.82
C ASP A 120 -0.38 12.42 3.84
N ALA A 121 0.76 11.86 3.43
CA ALA A 121 0.90 10.80 2.45
C ALA A 121 0.90 9.39 3.07
N LEU A 122 1.19 9.22 4.36
CA LEU A 122 1.31 7.88 4.97
C LEU A 122 0.08 7.52 5.81
N ILE A 123 -0.94 6.98 5.16
CA ILE A 123 -2.13 6.41 5.83
C ILE A 123 -1.95 4.90 5.92
N LEU A 124 -2.10 4.34 7.12
CA LEU A 124 -2.02 2.90 7.34
C LEU A 124 -3.39 2.33 7.79
N PRO A 125 -3.81 1.16 7.32
CA PRO A 125 -5.04 0.53 7.78
C PRO A 125 -4.88 -0.04 9.20
N LEU A 126 -5.83 0.28 10.09
CA LEU A 126 -5.90 -0.31 11.42
C LEU A 126 -6.73 -1.59 11.35
N MET A 127 -6.08 -2.74 11.54
CA MET A 127 -6.71 -4.05 11.59
C MET A 127 -6.94 -4.46 13.04
N GLY A 128 -8.13 -4.97 13.36
CA GLY A 128 -8.51 -5.33 14.72
C GLY A 128 -9.39 -6.57 14.80
N ARG A 129 -9.32 -7.29 15.93
CA ARG A 129 -10.30 -8.32 16.32
C ARG A 129 -10.54 -8.32 17.82
N LYS A 130 -11.71 -8.77 18.25
CA LYS A 130 -11.99 -9.00 19.68
C LYS A 130 -11.26 -10.25 20.16
N TRP A 131 -10.68 -10.16 21.35
CA TRP A 131 -10.02 -11.25 22.04
C TRP A 131 -10.91 -11.76 23.18
N MET A 132 -11.36 -13.02 23.09
CA MET A 132 -12.42 -13.55 23.96
C MET A 132 -11.97 -14.13 25.32
N ASN A 133 -10.66 -14.20 25.59
CA ASN A 133 -10.15 -14.74 26.87
C ASN A 133 -10.18 -13.72 28.03
N GLY A 134 -10.79 -12.54 27.83
CA GLY A 134 -10.98 -11.52 28.87
C GLY A 134 -12.06 -10.51 28.47
N ARG A 135 -12.58 -9.76 29.45
CA ARG A 135 -13.55 -8.67 29.20
C ARG A 135 -12.86 -7.59 28.33
N ASP A 136 -13.48 -7.28 27.19
CA ASP A 136 -13.19 -6.17 26.27
C ASP A 136 -11.73 -5.97 25.86
N LYS A 137 -11.02 -7.08 25.55
CA LYS A 137 -9.69 -7.01 24.95
C LYS A 137 -9.75 -7.13 23.44
N TRP A 138 -8.81 -6.49 22.77
CA TRP A 138 -8.70 -6.48 21.33
C TRP A 138 -7.27 -6.73 20.91
N GLN A 139 -7.10 -7.41 19.78
CA GLN A 139 -5.80 -7.52 19.12
C GLN A 139 -5.78 -6.61 17.91
N TYR A 140 -4.68 -5.88 17.75
CA TYR A 140 -4.52 -4.91 16.68
C TYR A 140 -3.19 -5.11 15.97
N TYR A 141 -3.22 -4.90 14.66
CA TYR A 141 -2.01 -4.75 13.87
C TYR A 141 -2.28 -3.76 12.72
N THR A 142 -1.23 -3.29 12.07
CA THR A 142 -1.36 -2.43 10.88
C THR A 142 -0.61 -3.05 9.72
N MET A 143 -0.94 -2.66 8.50
CA MET A 143 -0.17 -3.06 7.32
C MET A 143 0.63 -1.88 6.78
N ALA A 144 1.88 -2.11 6.37
CA ALA A 144 2.66 -1.10 5.66
C ALA A 144 2.14 -0.98 4.21
N ASN A 145 1.87 0.25 3.76
CA ASN A 145 1.40 0.56 2.40
C ASN A 145 2.51 1.13 1.49
N GLY A 146 3.77 1.09 1.93
CA GLY A 146 4.85 1.86 1.32
C GLY A 146 5.77 1.12 0.35
N MET A 147 5.67 -0.21 0.23
CA MET A 147 6.59 -0.98 -0.61
C MET A 147 5.78 -1.72 -1.68
N SER A 148 5.86 -1.22 -2.91
CA SER A 148 5.16 -1.70 -4.11
C SER A 148 5.04 -3.23 -4.12
N ASN A 149 3.86 -3.75 -3.77
CA ASN A 149 3.44 -5.16 -3.86
C ASN A 149 3.59 -6.04 -2.60
N ILE A 150 4.14 -5.56 -1.49
CA ILE A 150 4.25 -6.36 -0.25
C ILE A 150 3.64 -5.61 0.94
N SER A 151 2.47 -6.06 1.40
CA SER A 151 1.82 -5.59 2.64
C SER A 151 2.40 -6.33 3.85
N ALA A 152 3.46 -5.78 4.43
CA ALA A 152 4.01 -6.31 5.69
C ALA A 152 3.07 -6.00 6.87
N LYS A 153 2.68 -7.04 7.63
CA LYS A 153 1.96 -6.87 8.89
C LYS A 153 2.92 -6.35 9.95
N LEU A 154 2.59 -5.22 10.55
CA LEU A 154 3.38 -4.53 11.55
C LEU A 154 2.66 -4.56 12.90
N PRO A 155 3.38 -4.92 13.98
CA PRO A 155 2.83 -4.88 15.33
C PRO A 155 2.60 -3.45 15.82
N LEU A 156 1.58 -3.32 16.67
CA LEU A 156 1.16 -2.09 17.31
C LEU A 156 1.35 -2.21 18.82
N SER A 157 1.68 -1.10 19.45
CA SER A 157 1.73 -0.96 20.90
C SER A 157 0.89 0.23 21.34
N VAL A 158 0.02 0.04 22.32
CA VAL A 158 -0.65 1.16 23.00
C VAL A 158 -0.31 1.14 24.48
N ASN A 159 0.02 2.31 25.03
CA ASN A 159 0.49 2.48 26.41
C ASN A 159 1.66 1.56 26.80
N GLY A 160 2.57 1.29 25.85
CA GLY A 160 3.74 0.43 26.08
C GLY A 160 3.45 -1.08 26.08
N LYS A 161 2.22 -1.50 25.76
CA LYS A 161 1.83 -2.90 25.64
C LYS A 161 1.61 -3.29 24.17
N SER A 162 2.22 -4.39 23.73
CA SER A 162 2.01 -4.96 22.39
C SER A 162 0.61 -5.54 22.23
N CYS A 163 -0.07 -5.16 21.15
CA CYS A 163 -1.45 -5.54 20.86
C CYS A 163 -1.59 -6.75 19.93
N THR A 164 -0.48 -7.25 19.39
CA THR A 164 -0.47 -8.49 18.58
C THR A 164 -0.34 -9.75 19.43
N GLY A 165 0.06 -9.61 20.70
CA GLY A 165 0.24 -10.74 21.62
C GLY A 165 -1.06 -11.37 22.09
N GLU A 166 -0.96 -12.53 22.75
CA GLU A 166 -2.08 -13.30 23.28
C GLU A 166 -2.99 -12.48 24.21
N TYR A 167 -2.44 -11.57 25.01
CA TYR A 167 -3.24 -10.79 25.96
C TYR A 167 -3.94 -9.57 25.36
N GLY A 168 -3.64 -9.20 24.11
CA GLY A 168 -4.18 -8.03 23.43
C GLY A 168 -4.03 -6.71 24.20
N CYS A 169 -4.74 -5.69 23.75
CA CYS A 169 -4.82 -4.34 24.31
C CYS A 169 -6.27 -3.97 24.65
N ASN A 170 -6.45 -2.82 25.29
CA ASN A 170 -7.77 -2.20 25.43
C ASN A 170 -8.27 -1.74 24.06
N GLU A 171 -9.57 -1.52 23.94
CA GLU A 171 -10.17 -0.96 22.74
C GLU A 171 -9.60 0.43 22.43
N ILE A 172 -9.23 0.65 21.16
CA ILE A 172 -8.73 1.94 20.66
C ILE A 172 -9.94 2.80 20.33
N GLN A 173 -9.95 4.03 20.84
CA GLN A 173 -10.98 5.02 20.56
C GLN A 173 -10.52 6.01 19.48
N ASN A 174 -11.47 6.76 18.93
CA ASN A 174 -11.17 7.79 17.95
C ASN A 174 -10.29 8.89 18.57
N GLY A 175 -9.15 9.21 17.95
CA GLY A 175 -8.17 10.17 18.43
C GLY A 175 -7.07 9.60 19.33
N ASP A 176 -7.11 8.29 19.65
CA ASP A 176 -6.06 7.66 20.45
C ASP A 176 -4.73 7.61 19.70
N THR A 177 -3.64 7.80 20.44
CA THR A 177 -2.28 7.66 19.89
C THR A 177 -1.76 6.24 20.08
N VAL A 178 -1.36 5.61 18.97
CA VAL A 178 -0.76 4.27 18.94
C VAL A 178 0.67 4.33 18.44
N TYR A 179 1.53 3.46 18.95
CA TYR A 179 2.92 3.36 18.51
C TYR A 179 3.07 2.21 17.51
N VAL A 180 3.61 2.50 16.32
CA VAL A 180 3.84 1.50 15.27
C VAL A 180 5.31 1.12 15.26
N GLU A 181 5.62 -0.14 15.62
CA GLU A 181 7.02 -0.57 15.81
C GLU A 181 7.84 -0.52 14.51
N GLY A 182 7.22 -0.79 13.36
CA GLY A 182 7.89 -0.75 12.05
C GLY A 182 8.35 0.64 11.61
N TYR A 183 7.63 1.69 12.00
CA TYR A 183 7.94 3.08 11.66
C TYR A 183 8.59 3.85 12.81
N LYS A 184 8.72 3.22 13.99
CA LYS A 184 9.30 3.82 15.22
C LYS A 184 8.68 5.17 15.60
N THR A 185 7.40 5.35 15.30
CA THR A 185 6.68 6.62 15.44
C THR A 185 5.25 6.37 15.93
N THR A 186 4.65 7.43 16.47
CA THR A 186 3.25 7.43 16.91
C THR A 186 2.32 7.90 15.81
N PHE A 187 1.14 7.29 15.78
CA PHE A 187 0.06 7.59 14.86
C PHE A 187 -1.22 7.86 15.67
N SER A 188 -2.04 8.77 15.17
CA SER A 188 -3.41 8.99 15.65
C SER A 188 -4.34 7.99 14.97
N ALA A 189 -5.17 7.31 15.75
CA ALA A 189 -6.16 6.38 15.25
C ALA A 189 -7.47 7.10 14.91
N THR A 190 -8.01 6.82 13.73
CA THR A 190 -9.37 7.18 13.34
C THR A 190 -10.17 5.89 13.19
N VAL A 191 -11.08 5.64 14.13
CA VAL A 191 -11.82 4.37 14.24
C VAL A 191 -13.17 4.51 13.54
N TYR A 192 -13.56 3.50 12.76
CA TYR A 192 -14.86 3.44 12.11
C TYR A 192 -15.97 3.22 13.14
N GLU A 193 -17.13 3.80 12.88
CA GLU A 193 -18.30 3.62 13.73
C GLU A 193 -18.82 2.19 13.64
N ASN A 194 -19.26 1.66 14.78
CA ASN A 194 -19.93 0.36 14.80
C ASN A 194 -21.28 0.48 14.09
N GLY A 195 -21.57 -0.45 13.18
CA GLY A 195 -22.88 -0.54 12.55
C GLY A 195 -23.96 -0.75 13.61
N THR A 196 -24.93 0.17 13.67
CA THR A 196 -26.12 -0.03 14.49
C THR A 196 -26.94 -1.18 13.93
N PHE A 197 -27.50 -2.03 14.80
CA PHE A 197 -28.46 -3.03 14.37
C PHE A 197 -29.69 -2.33 13.78
N SER A 198 -29.92 -2.49 12.48
CA SER A 198 -31.19 -2.07 11.86
C SER A 198 -32.18 -3.22 12.02
N TYR A 199 -33.36 -2.92 12.55
CA TYR A 199 -34.47 -3.85 12.52
C TYR A 199 -34.84 -4.13 11.06
N ILE A 200 -34.88 -5.41 10.67
CA ILE A 200 -35.35 -5.85 9.36
C ILE A 200 -36.73 -6.49 9.59
N PRO A 201 -37.85 -5.78 9.30
CA PRO A 201 -39.18 -6.20 9.71
C PRO A 201 -39.76 -7.44 9.02
N TYR A 202 -39.05 -8.09 8.10
CA TYR A 202 -39.63 -9.13 7.23
C TYR A 202 -38.75 -10.36 7.00
N LEU A 203 -37.81 -10.66 7.89
CA LEU A 203 -37.11 -11.95 7.88
C LEU A 203 -37.89 -13.04 8.62
#